data_AF-A0A1J3EPK2-F1
#
_entry.id   AF-A0A1J3EPK2-F1
#
_cell.length_a   1.000
_cell.length_b   1.000
_cell.length_c   1.000
_cell.angle_alpha   90.00
_cell.angle_beta   90.00
_cell.angle_gamma   90.00
#
_symmetry.space_group_name_H-M   'P 1'
#
loop_
_entity.id
_entity.type
_entity.pdbx_description
1 polymer ?
#
loop_
_entity_poly.entity_id
_entity_poly.type
_entity_poly.pdbx_seq_one_letter_code
_entity_poly.pdbx_strand_id
1 'polypeptide(L)'
;FVEAIKANDSSPLVLWLNGEPGCSTLGSGALMEHGPFRVHSDGKTLLSNPYSWNNEVNVLYVESPAHVGFSYTNTPSDLENQGDKMTAE
;
A
#
# COMPACT_ATOMS: atom_id res chain seq x y z
N PHE A 1 -0.88 -5.89 4.06
CA PHE A 1 -1.54 -7.01 3.36
C PHE A 1 -2.98 -7.11 3.83
N VAL A 2 -3.93 -7.25 2.91
CA VAL A 2 -5.35 -7.47 3.22
C VAL A 2 -5.85 -8.63 2.37
N GLU A 3 -6.42 -9.64 3.02
CA GLU A 3 -6.93 -10.84 2.34
C GLU A 3 -8.25 -10.56 1.62
N ALA A 4 -8.55 -11.39 0.63
CA ALA A 4 -9.82 -11.37 -0.07
C ALA A 4 -10.98 -11.69 0.91
N ILE A 5 -12.05 -10.91 0.88
CA ILE A 5 -13.26 -11.18 1.67
C ILE A 5 -13.96 -12.43 1.14
N LYS A 6 -14.06 -12.56 -0.19
CA LYS A 6 -14.56 -13.77 -0.87
C LYS A 6 -13.39 -14.69 -1.21
N ALA A 7 -12.66 -15.12 -0.18
CA ALA A 7 -11.48 -15.97 -0.35
C ALA A 7 -11.82 -17.37 -0.88
N ASN A 8 -10.98 -17.87 -1.76
CA ASN A 8 -10.83 -19.29 -2.10
C ASN A 8 -9.34 -19.59 -2.34
N ASP A 9 -8.97 -20.86 -2.46
CA ASP A 9 -7.57 -21.29 -2.64
C ASP A 9 -6.90 -20.72 -3.91
N SER A 10 -7.67 -20.15 -4.85
CA SER A 10 -7.21 -19.52 -6.09
C SER A 10 -7.43 -18.01 -6.13
N SER A 11 -7.77 -17.35 -5.01
CA SER A 11 -7.91 -15.89 -4.96
C SER A 11 -6.59 -15.22 -5.36
N PRO A 12 -6.59 -14.34 -6.38
CA PRO A 12 -5.35 -13.80 -6.92
C PRO A 12 -4.70 -12.83 -5.92
N LEU A 13 -3.37 -12.73 -6.01
CA LEU A 13 -2.59 -11.73 -5.28
C LEU A 13 -2.30 -10.54 -6.21
N VAL A 14 -2.68 -9.35 -5.75
CA VAL A 14 -2.37 -8.08 -6.40
C VAL A 14 -1.37 -7.32 -5.55
N LEU A 15 -0.22 -6.98 -6.13
CA LEU A 15 0.71 -6.00 -5.58
C LEU A 15 0.24 -4.61 -6.00
N TRP A 16 0.08 -3.71 -5.03
CA TRP A 16 -0.23 -2.30 -5.27
C TRP A 16 0.93 -1.43 -4.79
N LEU A 17 1.36 -0.52 -5.66
CA LEU A 17 2.40 0.47 -5.41
C LEU A 17 1.86 1.83 -5.84
N ASN A 18 1.84 2.79 -4.91
CA ASN A 18 1.63 4.18 -5.30
C ASN A 18 2.94 4.74 -5.88
N GLY A 19 2.82 5.69 -6.81
CA GLY A 19 3.96 6.24 -7.53
C GLY A 19 4.90 7.10 -6.68
N GLU A 20 6.04 7.46 -7.28
CA GLU A 20 7.10 8.29 -6.70
C GLU A 20 7.06 9.76 -7.18
N PRO A 21 7.70 10.70 -6.44
CA PRO A 21 8.49 10.48 -5.23
C PRO A 21 7.71 10.79 -3.94
N GLY A 22 7.64 9.80 -3.03
CA GLY A 22 7.27 10.02 -1.61
C GLY A 22 5.82 9.78 -1.21
N CYS A 23 4.94 9.32 -2.11
CA CYS A 23 3.56 8.99 -1.74
C CYS A 23 3.49 7.62 -1.05
N SER A 24 2.96 7.58 0.17
CA SER A 24 2.73 6.34 0.91
C SER A 24 1.65 5.49 0.25
N THR A 25 1.99 4.27 -0.13
CA THR A 25 1.05 3.26 -0.63
C THR A 25 -0.01 2.89 0.41
N LEU A 26 0.34 2.92 1.70
CA LEU A 26 -0.62 2.70 2.79
C LEU A 26 -1.59 3.88 2.91
N GLY A 27 -1.07 5.11 2.90
CA GLY A 27 -1.86 6.32 3.03
C GLY A 27 -2.79 6.57 1.85
N SER A 28 -2.27 6.51 0.63
CA SER A 28 -3.05 6.77 -0.59
C SER A 28 -3.85 5.54 -1.03
N GLY A 29 -3.16 4.45 -1.41
CA GLY A 29 -3.80 3.25 -1.94
C GLY A 29 -4.77 2.59 -0.95
N ALA A 30 -4.28 2.21 0.23
CA ALA A 30 -5.07 1.43 1.17
C ALA A 30 -6.14 2.25 1.91
N LEU A 31 -5.86 3.50 2.26
CA LEU A 31 -6.73 4.30 3.13
C LEU A 31 -7.55 5.38 2.41
N MET A 32 -7.20 5.78 1.19
CA MET A 32 -7.90 6.84 0.44
C MET A 32 -8.49 6.37 -0.89
N GLU A 33 -7.90 5.36 -1.53
CA GLU A 33 -8.31 4.89 -2.85
C GLU A 33 -9.24 3.66 -2.75
N HIS A 34 -8.67 2.46 -2.63
CA HIS A 34 -9.42 1.22 -2.89
C HIS A 34 -9.20 0.11 -1.85
N GLY A 35 -8.59 0.42 -0.70
CA GLY A 35 -8.53 -0.53 0.41
C GLY A 35 -9.86 -0.70 1.16
N PRO A 36 -9.89 -1.61 2.14
CA PRO A 36 -11.11 -2.02 2.84
C PRO A 36 -11.75 -0.92 3.67
N PHE A 37 -10.96 0.09 4.06
CA PHE A 37 -11.41 1.17 4.92
C PHE A 37 -10.96 2.52 4.40
N ARG A 38 -11.78 3.54 4.66
CA ARG A 38 -11.45 4.95 4.45
C ARG A 38 -11.32 5.65 5.79
N VAL A 39 -10.33 6.52 5.91
CA VAL A 39 -10.17 7.36 7.10
C VAL A 39 -11.24 8.46 7.07
N HIS A 40 -12.02 8.54 8.14
CA HIS A 40 -13.01 9.60 8.33
C HIS A 40 -12.32 10.95 8.61
N SER A 41 -13.04 12.06 8.43
CA SER A 41 -12.48 13.41 8.59
C SER A 41 -12.03 13.73 10.02
N ASP A 42 -12.42 12.93 11.02
CA ASP A 42 -11.93 13.05 12.39
C ASP A 42 -10.51 12.47 12.61
N GLY A 43 -9.93 11.81 11.59
CA GLY A 43 -8.61 11.18 11.64
C GLY A 43 -8.51 9.99 12.60
N LYS A 44 -9.64 9.47 13.09
CA LYS A 44 -9.69 8.42 14.14
C LYS A 44 -10.62 7.27 13.77
N THR A 45 -11.67 7.55 13.01
CA THR A 45 -12.68 6.58 12.63
C THR A 45 -12.37 5.99 11.25
N LEU A 46 -12.56 4.68 11.11
CA LEU A 46 -12.46 3.98 9.84
C LEU A 46 -13.86 3.61 9.33
N LEU A 47 -14.15 3.97 8.08
CA LEU A 47 -15.41 3.64 7.41
C LEU A 47 -15.16 2.50 6.43
N SER A 48 -16.00 1.47 6.45
CA SER A 48 -15.94 0.38 5.48
C SER A 48 -16.12 0.89 4.05
N ASN A 49 -15.26 0.44 3.14
CA ASN A 49 -15.34 0.76 1.72
C ASN A 49 -16.05 -0.38 0.97
N PRO A 50 -17.32 -0.20 0.55
CA PRO A 50 -18.05 -1.24 -0.17
C PRO A 50 -17.45 -1.54 -1.56
N TYR A 51 -16.61 -0.67 -2.09
CA TYR A 51 -15.93 -0.81 -3.39
C TYR A 51 -14.46 -1.22 -3.25
N SER A 52 -14.07 -1.78 -2.10
CA SER A 52 -12.70 -2.24 -1.88
C SER A 52 -12.30 -3.33 -2.87
N TRP A 53 -11.07 -3.26 -3.37
CA TRP A 53 -10.52 -4.31 -4.24
C TRP A 53 -10.43 -5.66 -3.51
N ASN A 54 -10.22 -5.64 -2.20
CA ASN A 54 -10.14 -6.88 -1.42
C ASN A 54 -11.49 -7.61 -1.28
N ASN A 55 -12.58 -7.11 -1.88
CA ASN A 55 -13.80 -7.89 -2.03
C ASN A 55 -13.56 -9.20 -2.81
N GLU A 56 -12.65 -9.19 -3.78
CA GLU A 56 -12.42 -10.31 -4.71
C GLU A 56 -10.97 -10.83 -4.74
N VAL A 57 -9.98 -10.03 -4.31
CA VAL A 57 -8.55 -10.36 -4.44
C VAL A 57 -7.77 -10.12 -3.15
N ASN A 58 -6.65 -10.81 -2.99
CA ASN A 58 -5.68 -10.49 -1.93
C ASN A 58 -4.87 -9.26 -2.38
N VAL A 59 -4.77 -8.22 -1.56
CA VAL A 59 -4.02 -7.01 -1.90
C VAL A 59 -2.83 -6.82 -0.97
N LEU A 60 -1.64 -6.74 -1.56
CA LEU A 60 -0.40 -6.40 -0.89
C LEU A 60 -0.04 -4.95 -1.19
N TYR A 61 -0.22 -4.09 -0.20
CA TYR A 61 0.26 -2.70 -0.22
C TYR A 61 1.69 -2.67 0.33
N VAL A 62 2.64 -2.17 -0.47
CA VAL A 62 4.05 -2.05 -0.08
C VAL A 62 4.47 -0.60 -0.15
N GLU A 63 5.05 -0.09 0.94
CA GLU A 63 5.69 1.22 0.96
C GLU A 63 7.11 1.09 0.41
N SER A 64 7.37 1.77 -0.69
CA SER A 64 8.62 1.70 -1.44
C SER A 64 8.93 3.05 -2.06
N PRO A 65 10.21 3.46 -2.13
CA PRO A 65 11.41 2.78 -1.64
C PRO A 65 11.56 2.93 -0.12
N ALA A 66 12.71 2.49 0.42
CA ALA A 66 13.11 2.88 1.77
C ALA A 66 12.99 4.41 1.93
N HIS A 67 12.57 4.86 3.11
CA HIS A 67 12.20 6.25 3.45
C HIS A 67 10.76 6.67 3.10
N VAL A 68 9.98 5.88 2.34
CA VAL A 68 8.55 6.17 2.14
C VAL A 68 7.72 5.64 3.31
N GLY A 69 6.97 6.54 3.95
CA GLY A 69 6.05 6.18 5.05
C GLY A 69 6.78 5.58 6.24
N PHE A 70 6.52 4.30 6.54
CA PHE A 70 7.16 3.55 7.61
C PHE A 70 8.36 2.70 7.14
N SER A 71 8.61 2.60 5.83
CA SER A 71 9.79 1.92 5.29
C SER A 71 11.07 2.70 5.62
N TYR A 72 12.12 2.01 6.08
CA TYR A 72 13.39 2.62 6.49
C TYR A 72 14.60 1.77 6.06
N THR A 73 15.77 2.40 6.09
CA THR A 73 17.07 1.75 5.88
C THR A 73 18.03 2.16 6.98
N ASN A 74 18.89 1.23 7.39
CA ASN A 74 20.02 1.51 8.29
C ASN A 74 21.28 1.92 7.54
N THR A 75 21.24 1.92 6.20
CA THR A 75 22.39 2.22 5.33
C THR A 75 22.19 3.60 4.70
N PRO A 76 22.93 4.64 5.16
CA PRO A 76 22.70 6.01 4.68
C PRO A 76 22.89 6.21 3.18
N SER A 77 23.75 5.40 2.53
CA SER A 77 24.00 5.49 1.08
C SER A 77 22.79 5.12 0.23
N ASP A 78 21.83 4.36 0.76
CA ASP A 78 20.59 4.04 0.05
C ASP A 78 19.75 5.29 -0.18
N LEU A 79 19.91 6.32 0.65
CA LEU A 79 19.19 7.59 0.50
C LEU A 79 19.74 8.42 -0.67
N GLU A 80 20.98 8.19 -1.08
CA GLU A 80 21.58 8.88 -2.23
C GLU A 80 21.36 8.10 -3.54
N ASN A 81 21.10 6.80 -3.45
CA ASN A 81 20.82 5.91 -4.57
C ASN A 81 19.32 5.52 -4.57
N GLN A 82 18.45 6.49 -4.80
CA GLN A 82 16.99 6.30 -4.89
C GLN A 82 16.49 6.39 -6.33
N GLY A 83 15.27 5.90 -6.54
CA GLY A 83 14.50 6.02 -7.79
C GLY A 83 14.10 4.67 -8.38
N ASP A 84 13.23 4.71 -9.38
CA ASP A 84 12.58 3.54 -10.00
C ASP A 84 13.53 2.38 -10.31
N LYS A 85 14.75 2.66 -10.77
CA LYS A 85 15.74 1.62 -11.11
C LYS A 85 16.17 0.81 -9.89
N MET A 86 16.44 1.47 -8.76
CA MET A 86 16.82 0.81 -7.51
C MET A 86 15.62 0.12 -6.86
N THR A 87 14.42 0.67 -7.03
CA THR A 87 13.17 0.07 -6.54
C THR A 87 12.78 -1.19 -7.31
N ALA A 88 13.13 -1.29 -8.59
CA ALA A 88 12.74 -2.39 -9.48
C ALA A 88 13.80 -3.50 -9.65
N GLU A 89 15.03 -3.31 -9.15
CA GLU A 89 16.09 -4.34 -9.09
C GLU A 89 15.88 -5.30 -7.90
#